data_AF-G1UVN7-F1
#
_entry.id   AF-G1UVN7-F1
#
_cell.length_a   1.000
_cell.length_b   1.000
_cell.length_c   1.000
_cell.angle_alpha   90.00
_cell.angle_beta   90.00
_cell.angle_gamma   90.00
#
_symmetry.space_group_name_H-M   'P 1'
#
loop_
_entity.id
_entity.type
_entity.pdbx_description
1 polymer ?
#
loop_
_entity_poly.entity_id
_entity_poly.type
_entity_poly.pdbx_seq_one_letter_code
_entity_poly.pdbx_strand_id
1 'polypeptide(L)'
;MVLRRRLSGRERKALYQDYLKTDHWRQRREMALERAGGRCRECGKGGPLEVHHLTYARLFQERDEDLLVLCRDCHGRRHGYRGEEDMQDFNMRNTGGRVAHLVDTAMLRAQEAADTERLAARTPRIGASRLGESCLRKLQYEFFKAPKDKPFTGKALRIFHRGHEGENWMAQWLRQAGFELYTHNADGQQICFRALDGKILGYADGVVRSGPEECGPYPRLWENKVLGAKGWNKIGRDGLKKAYPVYYGQVQLYMAYFELTDAPALFTALNADSMEICALDVPFDAATAQELSDKAVNLVRACEAGQLLPRCATDETWFECKFCDWRQRCWSSQEI
;
A
#
# COMPACT_ATOMS: atom_id res chain seq x y z
N MET A 1 -38.63 15.54 -4.26
CA MET A 1 -38.06 14.21 -4.56
C MET A 1 -36.84 14.00 -3.67
N VAL A 2 -37.00 13.36 -2.50
CA VAL A 2 -35.88 13.14 -1.58
C VAL A 2 -35.01 12.03 -2.17
N LEU A 3 -33.87 12.40 -2.74
CA LEU A 3 -32.84 11.47 -3.18
C LEU A 3 -32.37 10.66 -1.96
N ARG A 4 -32.80 9.40 -1.86
CA ARG A 4 -32.27 8.45 -0.87
C ARG A 4 -30.80 8.19 -1.21
N ARG A 5 -29.91 8.95 -0.59
CA ARG A 5 -28.46 8.75 -0.66
C ARG A 5 -28.13 7.35 -0.15
N ARG A 6 -27.52 6.52 -1.01
CA ARG A 6 -27.00 5.21 -0.58
C ARG A 6 -25.80 5.43 0.34
N LEU A 7 -25.86 4.85 1.53
CA LEU A 7 -24.76 4.88 2.50
C LEU A 7 -23.54 4.15 1.94
N SER A 8 -22.35 4.73 2.15
CA SER A 8 -21.07 4.09 1.82
C SER A 8 -20.82 2.87 2.71
N GLY A 9 -19.89 1.99 2.30
CA GLY A 9 -19.50 0.82 3.11
C GLY A 9 -18.99 1.21 4.52
N ARG A 10 -18.34 2.37 4.65
CA ARG A 10 -17.79 2.84 5.92
C ARG A 10 -18.86 3.44 6.83
N GLU A 11 -19.81 4.19 6.28
CA GLU A 11 -20.97 4.69 7.04
C GLU A 11 -21.81 3.52 7.57
N ARG A 12 -22.04 2.48 6.75
CA ARG A 12 -22.69 1.24 7.20
C ARG A 12 -21.91 0.55 8.33
N LYS A 13 -20.58 0.51 8.24
CA LYS A 13 -19.73 -0.06 9.31
C LYS A 13 -19.82 0.75 10.60
N ALA A 14 -19.82 2.08 10.53
CA ALA A 14 -19.94 2.95 11.70
C ALA A 14 -21.30 2.78 12.39
N LEU A 15 -22.40 2.83 11.61
CA LEU A 15 -23.74 2.60 12.12
C LEU A 15 -23.89 1.21 12.75
N TYR A 16 -23.28 0.19 12.16
CA TYR A 16 -23.26 -1.15 12.74
C TYR A 16 -22.48 -1.20 14.07
N GLN A 17 -21.33 -0.51 14.17
CA GLN A 17 -20.57 -0.43 15.41
C GLN A 17 -21.35 0.30 16.51
N ASP A 18 -22.11 1.34 16.16
CA ASP A 18 -22.96 2.03 17.13
C ASP A 18 -24.17 1.19 17.52
N TYR A 19 -24.76 0.45 16.57
CA TYR A 19 -25.79 -0.54 16.85
C TYR A 19 -25.34 -1.57 17.90
N LEU A 20 -24.12 -2.13 17.76
CA LEU A 20 -23.58 -3.10 18.71
C LEU A 20 -23.38 -2.55 20.13
N LYS A 21 -23.42 -1.23 20.34
CA LYS A 21 -23.32 -0.60 21.66
C LYS A 21 -24.68 -0.43 22.35
N THR A 22 -25.78 -0.56 21.60
CA THR A 22 -27.14 -0.32 22.10
C THR A 22 -27.57 -1.38 23.12
N ASP A 23 -28.47 -0.99 24.03
CA ASP A 23 -29.05 -1.93 24.99
C ASP A 23 -29.92 -2.99 24.30
N HIS A 24 -30.56 -2.63 23.18
CA HIS A 24 -31.28 -3.58 22.33
C HIS A 24 -30.37 -4.75 21.92
N TRP A 25 -29.19 -4.47 21.37
CA TRP A 25 -28.26 -5.53 20.98
C TRP A 25 -27.74 -6.31 22.19
N ARG A 26 -27.47 -5.65 23.32
CA ARG A 26 -27.03 -6.35 24.54
C ARG A 26 -28.06 -7.39 24.99
N GLN A 27 -29.35 -7.01 25.03
CA GLN A 27 -30.45 -7.91 25.39
C GLN A 27 -30.60 -9.05 24.37
N ARG A 28 -30.62 -8.75 23.07
CA ARG A 28 -30.70 -9.78 22.02
C ARG A 28 -29.52 -10.75 22.06
N ARG A 29 -28.32 -10.24 22.33
CA ARG A 29 -27.10 -11.04 22.49
C ARG A 29 -27.23 -11.99 23.68
N GLU A 30 -27.72 -11.50 24.82
CA GLU A 30 -27.92 -12.31 26.03
C GLU A 30 -28.94 -13.42 25.79
N MET A 31 -30.12 -13.11 25.23
CA MET A 31 -31.14 -14.10 24.87
C MET A 31 -30.59 -15.20 23.93
N ALA A 32 -29.77 -14.81 22.94
CA ALA A 32 -29.17 -15.77 22.02
C ALA A 32 -28.20 -16.70 22.76
N LEU A 33 -27.38 -16.17 23.68
CA LEU A 33 -26.45 -16.94 24.50
C LEU A 33 -27.17 -17.92 25.44
N GLU A 34 -28.25 -17.48 26.09
CA GLU A 34 -29.11 -18.32 26.93
C GLU A 34 -29.73 -19.46 26.13
N ARG A 35 -30.32 -19.15 24.97
CA ARG A 35 -30.90 -20.17 24.07
C ARG A 35 -29.86 -21.19 23.60
N ALA A 36 -28.61 -20.79 23.47
CA ALA A 36 -27.52 -21.68 23.09
C ALA A 36 -26.97 -22.53 24.26
N GLY A 37 -27.45 -22.30 25.49
CA GLY A 37 -27.03 -23.04 26.68
C GLY A 37 -25.54 -22.91 26.99
N GLY A 38 -24.93 -21.77 26.65
CA GLY A 38 -23.49 -21.54 26.84
C GLY A 38 -22.60 -22.45 25.99
N ARG A 39 -23.09 -22.99 24.87
CA ARG A 39 -22.31 -23.82 23.94
C ARG A 39 -22.33 -23.28 22.52
N CYS A 40 -21.20 -23.43 21.82
CA CYS A 40 -21.10 -23.16 20.39
C CYS A 40 -22.06 -24.07 19.61
N ARG A 41 -22.88 -23.48 18.73
CA ARG A 41 -23.88 -24.21 17.94
C ARG A 41 -23.29 -25.03 16.79
N GLU A 42 -22.00 -24.90 16.51
CA GLU A 42 -21.30 -25.70 15.50
C GLU A 42 -20.42 -26.80 16.10
N CYS A 43 -19.55 -26.46 17.06
CA CYS A 43 -18.58 -27.42 17.59
C CYS A 43 -18.89 -27.91 19.01
N GLY A 44 -19.96 -27.41 19.64
CA GLY A 44 -20.40 -27.83 20.98
C GLY A 44 -19.53 -27.34 22.15
N LYS A 45 -18.36 -26.73 21.89
CA LYS A 45 -17.47 -26.22 22.94
C LYS A 45 -18.11 -25.04 23.69
N GLY A 46 -17.90 -25.01 25.01
CA GLY A 46 -18.18 -23.83 25.85
C GLY A 46 -17.01 -22.82 25.82
N GLY A 47 -17.08 -21.81 26.68
CA GLY A 47 -16.08 -20.73 26.79
C GLY A 47 -16.61 -19.38 26.31
N PRO A 48 -15.75 -18.41 25.98
CA PRO A 48 -16.19 -17.12 25.43
C PRO A 48 -16.92 -17.33 24.10
N LEU A 49 -18.21 -16.99 24.07
CA LEU A 49 -19.07 -17.13 22.92
C LEU A 49 -19.43 -15.77 22.30
N GLU A 50 -19.55 -15.77 20.99
CA GLU A 50 -19.90 -14.63 20.15
C GLU A 50 -21.20 -14.93 19.42
N VAL A 51 -22.01 -13.89 19.19
CA VAL A 51 -23.26 -14.02 18.43
C VAL A 51 -23.02 -13.53 17.01
N HIS A 52 -23.09 -14.45 16.06
CA HIS A 52 -22.94 -14.19 14.65
C HIS A 52 -24.26 -13.76 14.02
N HIS A 53 -24.24 -12.73 13.18
CA HIS A 53 -25.37 -12.39 12.32
C HIS A 53 -25.30 -13.20 11.03
N LEU A 54 -26.30 -14.04 10.76
CA LEU A 54 -26.47 -14.73 9.49
C LEU A 54 -27.01 -13.81 8.39
N THR A 55 -27.68 -12.74 8.79
CA THR A 55 -28.15 -11.68 7.90
C THR A 55 -28.18 -10.35 8.64
N TYR A 56 -27.94 -9.27 7.90
CA TYR A 56 -28.01 -7.89 8.40
C TYR A 56 -29.28 -7.17 7.91
N ALA A 57 -30.21 -7.88 7.25
CA ALA A 57 -31.41 -7.29 6.67
C ALA A 57 -32.44 -6.83 7.72
N ARG A 58 -32.36 -7.36 8.94
CA ARG A 58 -33.31 -7.12 10.05
C ARG A 58 -32.62 -6.57 11.30
N LEU A 59 -31.62 -5.70 11.12
CA LEU A 59 -31.00 -5.06 12.28
C LEU A 59 -32.05 -4.29 13.10
N PHE A 60 -31.99 -4.39 14.43
CA PHE A 60 -33.00 -3.95 15.41
C PHE A 60 -34.30 -4.77 15.46
N GLN A 61 -34.46 -5.78 14.61
CA GLN A 61 -35.62 -6.67 14.57
C GLN A 61 -35.18 -8.12 14.31
N GLU A 62 -34.02 -8.50 14.83
CA GLU A 62 -33.39 -9.79 14.57
C GLU A 62 -34.23 -10.92 15.13
N ARG A 63 -34.58 -11.86 14.24
CA ARG A 63 -35.20 -13.10 14.63
C ARG A 63 -34.16 -14.05 15.21
N ASP A 64 -34.66 -15.05 15.91
CA ASP A 64 -33.79 -16.07 16.49
C ASP A 64 -32.99 -16.85 15.44
N GLU A 65 -33.59 -17.05 14.27
CA GLU A 65 -32.94 -17.65 13.08
C GLU A 65 -31.86 -16.76 12.45
N ASP A 66 -31.80 -15.46 12.79
CA ASP A 66 -30.79 -14.55 12.25
C ASP A 66 -29.47 -14.60 13.03
N LEU A 67 -29.51 -15.19 14.23
CA LEU A 67 -28.43 -15.15 15.21
C LEU A 67 -27.91 -16.54 15.51
N LEU A 68 -26.61 -16.73 15.33
CA LEU A 68 -25.93 -18.00 15.59
C LEU A 68 -24.84 -17.81 16.63
N VAL A 69 -24.97 -18.49 17.77
CA VAL A 69 -23.95 -18.46 18.83
C VAL A 69 -22.80 -19.39 18.49
N LEU A 70 -21.61 -18.84 18.39
CA LEU A 70 -20.40 -19.55 17.98
C LEU A 70 -19.27 -19.28 18.97
N CYS A 71 -18.38 -20.25 19.15
CA CYS A 71 -17.06 -19.93 19.69
C CYS A 71 -16.29 -19.10 18.66
N ARG A 72 -15.31 -18.33 19.12
CA ARG A 72 -14.53 -17.45 18.24
C ARG A 72 -13.91 -18.17 17.03
N ASP A 73 -13.51 -19.43 17.19
CA ASP A 73 -12.96 -20.22 16.09
C ASP A 73 -14.00 -20.48 14.98
N CYS A 74 -15.19 -20.93 15.36
CA CYS A 74 -16.31 -21.14 14.43
C CYS A 74 -16.80 -19.81 13.84
N HIS A 75 -16.84 -18.76 14.67
CA HIS A 75 -17.24 -17.43 14.26
C HIS A 75 -16.31 -16.87 13.17
N GLY A 76 -15.00 -16.97 13.37
CA GLY A 76 -14.00 -16.56 12.38
C GLY A 76 -14.05 -17.39 11.09
N ARG A 77 -14.34 -18.70 11.17
CA ARG A 77 -14.55 -19.53 9.97
C ARG A 77 -15.74 -19.05 9.14
N ARG A 78 -16.84 -18.65 9.77
CA ARG A 78 -18.02 -18.12 9.06
C ARG A 78 -17.80 -16.78 8.38
N HIS A 79 -16.95 -15.93 8.94
CA HIS A 79 -16.54 -14.69 8.26
C HIS A 79 -15.61 -14.95 7.06
N GLY A 80 -15.21 -16.20 6.81
CA GLY A 80 -14.29 -16.59 5.73
C GLY A 80 -12.85 -16.12 5.96
N TYR A 81 -12.59 -15.42 7.07
CA TYR A 81 -11.29 -14.88 7.47
C TYR A 81 -11.38 -14.42 8.93
N ARG A 82 -10.37 -14.71 9.74
CA ARG A 82 -10.14 -13.97 10.99
C ARG A 82 -9.53 -12.63 10.58
N GLY A 83 -10.18 -11.51 10.90
CA GLY A 83 -9.64 -10.18 10.59
C GLY A 83 -8.19 -10.01 11.11
N GLU A 84 -7.46 -9.01 10.63
CA GLU A 84 -6.05 -8.81 11.04
C GLU A 84 -5.88 -8.76 12.57
N GLU A 85 -6.81 -8.10 13.27
CA GLU A 85 -6.86 -8.04 14.73
C GLU A 85 -7.16 -9.41 15.37
N ASP A 86 -8.08 -10.19 14.78
CA ASP A 86 -8.40 -11.55 15.24
C ASP A 86 -7.24 -12.53 15.03
N MET A 87 -6.48 -12.37 13.95
CA MET A 87 -5.28 -13.17 13.69
C MET A 87 -4.14 -12.79 14.62
N GLN A 88 -3.94 -11.49 14.91
CA GLN A 88 -2.96 -11.05 15.89
C GLN A 88 -3.28 -11.60 17.28
N ASP A 89 -4.53 -11.50 17.73
CA ASP A 89 -4.96 -12.00 19.03
C ASP A 89 -4.89 -13.54 19.11
N PHE A 90 -5.25 -14.24 18.03
CA PHE A 90 -5.02 -15.69 17.95
C PHE A 90 -3.54 -16.04 18.06
N ASN A 91 -2.69 -15.32 17.33
CA ASN A 91 -1.25 -15.53 17.32
C ASN A 91 -0.66 -15.31 18.73
N MET A 92 -1.02 -14.23 19.42
CA MET A 92 -0.45 -13.94 20.73
C MET A 92 -0.83 -14.95 21.83
N ARG A 93 -1.93 -15.69 21.65
CA ARG A 93 -2.42 -16.70 22.60
C ARG A 93 -1.72 -18.05 22.50
N ASN A 94 -0.91 -18.27 21.46
CA ASN A 94 -0.16 -19.51 21.29
C ASN A 94 1.34 -19.25 21.07
N THR A 95 2.17 -20.27 21.30
CA THR A 95 3.63 -20.15 21.14
C THR A 95 4.03 -19.81 19.71
N GLY A 96 3.28 -20.29 18.71
CA GLY A 96 3.53 -20.01 17.30
C GLY A 96 3.38 -18.53 16.94
N GLY A 97 2.38 -17.83 17.47
CA GLY A 97 2.23 -16.43 17.15
C GLY A 97 3.11 -15.48 17.96
N ARG A 98 3.74 -15.95 19.04
CA ARG A 98 4.91 -15.25 19.63
C ARG A 98 6.05 -15.14 18.62
N VAL A 99 6.22 -16.10 17.70
CA VAL A 99 7.24 -16.04 16.64
C VAL A 99 7.00 -14.83 15.74
N ALA A 100 5.76 -14.62 15.27
CA ALA A 100 5.43 -13.48 14.40
C ALA A 100 5.75 -12.14 15.09
N HIS A 101 5.43 -12.02 16.39
CA HIS A 101 5.76 -10.84 17.18
C HIS A 101 7.28 -10.63 17.34
N LEU A 102 8.04 -11.69 17.62
CA LEU A 102 9.50 -11.62 17.75
C LEU A 102 10.16 -11.22 16.42
N VAL A 103 9.71 -11.79 15.29
CA VAL A 103 10.18 -11.41 13.95
C VAL A 103 9.88 -9.94 13.68
N ASP A 104 8.65 -9.49 13.92
CA ASP A 104 8.27 -8.09 13.70
C ASP A 104 9.10 -7.12 14.54
N THR A 105 9.32 -7.46 15.80
CA THR A 105 10.14 -6.66 16.72
C THR A 105 11.60 -6.61 16.28
N ALA A 106 12.17 -7.75 15.86
CA ALA A 106 13.54 -7.82 15.37
C ALA A 106 13.73 -6.99 14.09
N MET A 107 12.80 -7.10 13.13
CA MET A 107 12.84 -6.31 11.89
C MET A 107 12.75 -4.81 12.15
N LEU A 108 11.87 -4.38 13.06
CA LEU A 108 11.74 -2.97 13.43
C LEU A 108 13.03 -2.43 14.04
N ARG A 109 13.63 -3.17 15.00
CA ARG A 109 14.92 -2.77 15.62
C ARG A 109 16.03 -2.67 14.59
N ALA A 110 16.13 -3.64 13.68
CA ALA A 110 17.12 -3.61 12.60
C ALA A 110 16.92 -2.42 11.65
N GLN A 111 15.67 -2.13 11.29
CA GLN A 111 15.33 -0.97 10.45
C GLN A 111 15.64 0.36 11.16
N GLU A 112 15.29 0.50 12.44
CA GLU A 112 15.57 1.70 13.24
C GLU A 112 17.08 1.96 13.37
N ALA A 113 17.87 0.91 13.61
CA ALA A 113 19.33 1.03 13.66
C ALA A 113 19.90 1.50 12.31
N ALA A 114 19.47 0.88 11.21
CA ALA A 114 19.91 1.24 9.87
C ALA A 114 19.47 2.67 9.47
N ASP A 115 18.25 3.08 9.82
CA ASP A 115 17.74 4.41 9.54
C ASP A 115 18.46 5.49 10.35
N THR A 116 18.81 5.22 11.61
CA THR A 116 19.56 6.17 12.45
C THR A 116 20.90 6.54 11.82
N GLU A 117 21.67 5.53 11.41
CA GLU A 117 22.96 5.73 10.73
C GLU A 117 22.78 6.43 9.38
N ARG A 118 21.82 5.96 8.57
CA ARG A 118 21.56 6.49 7.23
C ARG A 118 21.07 7.94 7.26
N LEU A 119 20.23 8.32 8.23
CA LEU A 119 19.67 9.67 8.31
C LEU A 119 20.68 10.68 8.85
N ALA A 120 21.60 10.27 9.74
CA ALA A 120 22.63 11.16 10.27
C ALA A 120 23.57 11.72 9.18
N ALA A 121 23.86 10.93 8.14
CA ALA A 121 24.80 11.30 7.08
C ALA A 121 24.14 11.84 5.79
N ARG A 122 22.80 11.90 5.74
CA ARG A 122 22.08 12.05 4.46
C ARG A 122 21.56 13.47 4.25
N THR A 123 21.96 14.06 3.13
CA THR A 123 21.42 15.34 2.65
C THR A 123 19.96 15.23 2.19
N PRO A 124 19.16 16.31 2.33
CA PRO A 124 17.79 16.37 1.84
C PRO A 124 17.70 16.08 0.35
N ARG A 125 16.83 15.13 -0.02
CA ARG A 125 16.62 14.63 -1.39
C ARG A 125 15.36 13.79 -1.49
N ILE A 126 14.78 13.77 -2.68
CA ILE A 126 13.57 13.00 -3.00
C ILE A 126 13.81 11.95 -4.09
N GLY A 127 13.11 10.83 -3.98
CA GLY A 127 13.11 9.81 -5.03
C GLY A 127 12.16 10.22 -6.15
N ALA A 128 12.59 10.11 -7.40
CA ALA A 128 11.78 10.48 -8.55
C ALA A 128 10.49 9.64 -8.66
N SER A 129 10.49 8.40 -8.16
CA SER A 129 9.30 7.55 -8.03
C SER A 129 8.18 8.14 -7.16
N ARG A 130 8.48 9.17 -6.37
CA ARG A 130 7.50 9.86 -5.52
C ARG A 130 6.84 11.05 -6.21
N LEU A 131 7.44 11.58 -7.27
CA LEU A 131 7.01 12.85 -7.88
C LEU A 131 5.61 12.79 -8.51
N GLY A 132 5.09 11.59 -8.80
CA GLY A 132 3.70 11.39 -9.23
C GLY A 132 2.64 11.62 -8.13
N GLU A 133 3.04 11.79 -6.85
CA GLU A 133 2.12 12.08 -5.74
C GLU A 133 1.51 13.47 -5.86
N SER A 134 0.20 13.62 -5.74
CA SER A 134 -0.52 14.89 -5.92
C SER A 134 -0.09 16.01 -4.95
N CYS A 135 0.23 15.67 -3.70
CA CYS A 135 0.45 16.63 -2.63
C CYS A 135 1.92 17.07 -2.52
N LEU A 136 2.23 18.30 -2.93
CA LEU A 136 3.58 18.87 -2.80
C LEU A 136 4.05 18.97 -1.35
N ARG A 137 3.19 19.37 -0.40
CA ARG A 137 3.56 19.41 1.04
C ARG A 137 3.97 18.04 1.58
N LYS A 138 3.32 16.95 1.13
CA LYS A 138 3.74 15.57 1.46
C LYS A 138 5.15 15.28 0.93
N LEU A 139 5.44 15.69 -0.29
CA LEU A 139 6.75 15.53 -0.89
C LEU A 139 7.83 16.34 -0.17
N GLN A 140 7.51 17.51 0.39
CA GLN A 140 8.45 18.26 1.23
C GLN A 140 8.83 17.49 2.51
N TYR A 141 7.85 16.88 3.19
CA TYR A 141 8.14 16.02 4.33
C TYR A 141 9.05 14.84 3.95
N GLU A 142 8.84 14.23 2.79
CA GLU A 142 9.71 13.17 2.28
C GLU A 142 11.11 13.67 1.90
N PHE A 143 11.23 14.88 1.35
CA PHE A 143 12.48 15.52 0.98
C PHE A 143 13.36 15.78 2.20
N PHE A 144 12.78 16.34 3.26
CA PHE A 144 13.43 16.62 4.54
C PHE A 144 13.52 15.41 5.47
N LYS A 145 12.96 14.26 5.09
CA LYS A 145 12.86 13.06 5.95
C LYS A 145 12.20 13.37 7.30
N ALA A 146 11.18 14.23 7.28
CA ALA A 146 10.43 14.57 8.48
C ALA A 146 9.83 13.30 9.12
N PRO A 147 9.86 13.18 10.46
CA PRO A 147 9.26 12.05 11.16
C PRO A 147 7.78 11.87 10.77
N LYS A 148 7.41 10.63 10.47
CA LYS A 148 6.01 10.24 10.22
C LYS A 148 5.24 10.22 11.53
N ASP A 149 3.94 10.49 11.46
CA ASP A 149 3.03 10.43 12.63
C ASP A 149 2.77 8.99 13.08
N LYS A 150 2.94 8.03 12.17
CA LYS A 150 2.75 6.60 12.44
C LYS A 150 4.05 5.84 12.21
N PRO A 151 4.51 5.04 13.19
CA PRO A 151 5.65 4.17 12.99
C PRO A 151 5.30 3.07 11.98
N PHE A 152 6.33 2.53 11.33
CA PHE A 152 6.16 1.32 10.54
C PHE A 152 5.78 0.14 11.45
N THR A 153 5.06 -0.82 10.87
CA THR A 153 4.82 -2.12 11.52
C THR A 153 5.78 -3.14 10.93
N GLY A 154 6.17 -4.17 11.68
CA GLY A 154 6.99 -5.25 11.13
C GLY A 154 6.33 -5.94 9.94
N LYS A 155 4.99 -6.08 9.95
CA LYS A 155 4.23 -6.54 8.78
C LYS A 155 4.46 -5.67 7.54
N ALA A 156 4.49 -4.34 7.69
CA ALA A 156 4.78 -3.44 6.58
C ALA A 156 6.22 -3.67 6.05
N LEU A 157 7.20 -3.86 6.94
CA LEU A 157 8.57 -4.19 6.54
C LEU A 157 8.65 -5.51 5.76
N ARG A 158 7.90 -6.55 6.17
CA ARG A 158 7.82 -7.81 5.42
C ARG A 158 7.22 -7.63 4.03
N ILE A 159 6.20 -6.77 3.90
CA ILE A 159 5.59 -6.46 2.60
C ILE A 159 6.60 -5.75 1.69
N PHE A 160 7.38 -4.80 2.22
CA PHE A 160 8.44 -4.14 1.46
C PHE A 160 9.54 -5.12 1.06
N HIS A 161 9.97 -5.99 1.98
CA HIS A 161 10.96 -7.03 1.69
C HIS A 161 10.49 -7.96 0.56
N ARG A 162 9.23 -8.44 0.61
CA ARG A 162 8.64 -9.21 -0.50
C ARG A 162 8.63 -8.43 -1.81
N GLY A 163 8.42 -7.12 -1.75
CA GLY A 163 8.51 -6.23 -2.91
C GLY A 163 9.88 -6.27 -3.56
N HIS A 164 10.95 -6.07 -2.77
CA HIS A 164 12.33 -6.12 -3.26
C HIS A 164 12.71 -7.51 -3.79
N GLU A 165 12.34 -8.58 -3.09
CA GLU A 165 12.63 -9.95 -3.56
C GLU A 165 11.87 -10.29 -4.84
N GLY A 166 10.62 -9.83 -4.99
CA GLY A 166 9.87 -10.04 -6.22
C GLY A 166 10.44 -9.28 -7.42
N GLU A 167 11.14 -8.17 -7.20
CA GLU A 167 11.93 -7.51 -8.24
C GLU A 167 13.12 -8.39 -8.67
N ASN A 168 13.86 -8.94 -7.71
CA ASN A 168 14.97 -9.87 -7.99
C ASN A 168 14.50 -11.11 -8.77
N TRP A 169 13.36 -11.71 -8.37
CA TRP A 169 12.78 -12.85 -9.07
C TRP A 169 12.39 -12.50 -10.51
N MET A 170 11.69 -11.39 -10.72
CA MET A 170 11.32 -10.95 -12.06
C MET A 170 12.54 -10.66 -12.94
N ALA A 171 13.57 -10.00 -12.40
CA ALA A 171 14.81 -9.75 -13.13
C ALA A 171 15.50 -11.06 -13.54
N GLN A 172 15.53 -12.05 -12.64
CA GLN A 172 16.07 -13.38 -12.93
C GLN A 172 15.26 -14.10 -14.01
N TRP A 173 13.94 -14.11 -13.91
CA TRP A 173 13.07 -14.77 -14.88
C TRP A 173 13.12 -14.12 -16.26
N LEU A 174 13.22 -12.79 -16.34
CA LEU A 174 13.45 -12.10 -17.61
C LEU A 174 14.76 -12.56 -18.27
N ARG A 175 15.85 -12.63 -17.51
CA ARG A 175 17.13 -13.14 -18.04
C ARG A 175 17.03 -14.59 -18.52
N GLN A 176 16.37 -15.45 -17.75
CA GLN A 176 16.13 -16.85 -18.12
C GLN A 176 15.24 -16.98 -19.37
N ALA A 177 14.31 -16.04 -19.57
CA ALA A 177 13.46 -15.98 -20.76
C ALA A 177 14.17 -15.38 -22.00
N GLY A 178 15.47 -15.08 -21.91
CA GLY A 178 16.28 -14.62 -23.04
C GLY A 178 16.40 -13.10 -23.19
N PHE A 179 15.97 -12.31 -22.21
CA PHE A 179 16.15 -10.86 -22.22
C PHE A 179 17.54 -10.45 -21.71
N GLU A 180 18.20 -9.54 -22.40
CA GLU A 180 19.45 -8.91 -21.95
C GLU A 180 19.13 -7.72 -21.03
N LEU A 181 19.01 -8.01 -19.72
CA LEU A 181 18.58 -7.04 -18.71
C LEU A 181 19.74 -6.45 -17.91
N TYR A 182 19.92 -5.14 -18.03
CA TYR A 182 20.88 -4.34 -17.26
C TYR A 182 20.19 -3.70 -16.05
N THR A 183 20.62 -4.07 -14.85
CA THR A 183 20.10 -3.49 -13.60
C THR A 183 21.15 -2.67 -12.84
N HIS A 184 22.43 -2.83 -13.18
CA HIS A 184 23.55 -2.16 -12.54
C HIS A 184 24.49 -1.53 -13.59
N ASN A 185 25.19 -0.47 -13.20
CA ASN A 185 26.22 0.19 -13.98
C ASN A 185 27.57 -0.56 -13.88
N ALA A 186 28.61 -0.03 -14.55
CA ALA A 186 29.95 -0.63 -14.54
C ALA A 186 30.58 -0.76 -13.15
N ASP A 187 30.18 0.10 -12.20
CA ASP A 187 30.65 0.08 -10.81
C ASP A 187 29.84 -0.87 -9.92
N GLY A 188 28.92 -1.65 -10.49
CA GLY A 188 28.04 -2.56 -9.76
C GLY A 188 26.97 -1.85 -8.93
N GLN A 189 26.69 -0.57 -9.18
CA GLN A 189 25.62 0.18 -8.53
C GLN A 189 24.34 0.12 -9.37
N GLN A 190 23.17 0.06 -8.72
CA GLN A 190 21.89 0.11 -9.42
C GLN A 190 21.83 1.36 -10.33
N ILE A 191 21.32 1.17 -11.55
CA ILE A 191 21.22 2.27 -12.52
C ILE A 191 20.37 3.41 -11.95
N CYS A 192 20.95 4.61 -11.99
CA CYS A 192 20.37 5.77 -11.31
C CYS A 192 20.66 7.05 -12.09
N PHE A 193 19.64 7.85 -12.37
CA PHE A 193 19.85 9.22 -12.80
C PHE A 193 19.87 10.16 -11.59
N ARG A 194 20.58 11.28 -11.74
CA ARG A 194 20.68 12.35 -10.74
C ARG A 194 20.30 13.67 -11.40
N ALA A 195 19.41 14.42 -10.75
CA ALA A 195 19.01 15.74 -11.20
C ALA A 195 19.04 16.74 -10.05
N LEU A 196 19.17 18.03 -10.39
CA LEU A 196 19.29 19.14 -9.45
C LEU A 196 20.34 18.84 -8.37
N ASP A 197 21.60 18.65 -8.75
CA ASP A 197 22.72 18.37 -7.84
C ASP A 197 22.48 17.22 -6.84
N GLY A 198 21.80 16.18 -7.32
CA GLY A 198 21.50 14.98 -6.53
C GLY A 198 20.35 15.14 -5.53
N LYS A 199 19.59 16.23 -5.60
CA LYS A 199 18.34 16.43 -4.84
C LYS A 199 17.22 15.55 -5.35
N ILE A 200 17.28 15.12 -6.60
CA ILE A 200 16.38 14.13 -7.19
C ILE A 200 17.20 12.92 -7.65
N LEU A 201 16.75 11.73 -7.25
CA LEU A 201 17.35 10.46 -7.63
C LEU A 201 16.27 9.51 -8.16
N GLY A 202 16.47 8.94 -9.35
CA GLY A 202 15.61 7.90 -9.89
C GLY A 202 16.40 6.64 -10.12
N TYR A 203 16.05 5.57 -9.39
CA TYR A 203 16.63 4.25 -9.54
C TYR A 203 15.67 3.41 -10.37
N ALA A 204 16.09 3.02 -11.57
CA ALA A 204 15.31 2.14 -12.43
C ALA A 204 15.53 0.68 -12.05
N ASP A 205 14.49 -0.13 -12.17
CA ASP A 205 14.58 -1.57 -11.90
C ASP A 205 15.45 -2.24 -12.97
N GLY A 206 15.41 -1.76 -14.22
CA GLY A 206 16.40 -2.10 -15.24
C GLY A 206 16.18 -1.48 -16.62
N VAL A 207 17.08 -1.79 -17.55
CA VAL A 207 16.95 -1.51 -18.99
C VAL A 207 17.12 -2.81 -19.74
N VAL A 208 16.11 -3.16 -20.53
CA VAL A 208 16.14 -4.30 -21.44
C VAL A 208 16.77 -3.84 -22.75
N ARG A 209 17.99 -4.30 -23.03
CA ARG A 209 18.76 -3.88 -24.22
C ARG A 209 18.45 -4.69 -25.47
N SER A 210 18.12 -5.96 -25.29
CA SER A 210 17.77 -6.89 -26.36
C SER A 210 16.98 -8.06 -25.76
N GLY A 211 16.40 -8.91 -26.60
CA GLY A 211 15.62 -10.07 -26.17
C GLY A 211 14.86 -10.71 -27.33
N PRO A 212 13.85 -11.56 -27.04
CA PRO A 212 12.98 -12.16 -28.04
C PRO A 212 12.38 -11.11 -28.99
N GLU A 213 12.43 -11.38 -30.30
CA GLU A 213 12.04 -10.42 -31.35
C GLU A 213 10.59 -9.93 -31.17
N GLU A 214 9.69 -10.82 -30.74
CA GLU A 214 8.28 -10.54 -30.50
C GLU A 214 8.01 -9.61 -29.30
N CYS A 215 9.03 -9.31 -28.48
CA CYS A 215 8.92 -8.46 -27.28
C CYS A 215 9.62 -7.10 -27.43
N GLY A 216 10.24 -6.82 -28.59
CA GLY A 216 10.80 -5.53 -28.94
C GLY A 216 9.73 -4.44 -29.16
N PRO A 217 10.12 -3.23 -29.62
CA PRO A 217 11.48 -2.81 -29.95
C PRO A 217 12.33 -2.53 -28.71
N TYR A 218 13.66 -2.58 -28.84
CA TYR A 218 14.63 -2.30 -27.76
C TYR A 218 15.52 -1.09 -28.11
N PRO A 219 16.18 -0.43 -27.13
CA PRO A 219 16.13 -0.67 -25.69
C PRO A 219 14.86 -0.15 -25.03
N ARG A 220 14.45 -0.79 -23.92
CA ARG A 220 13.24 -0.42 -23.16
C ARG A 220 13.58 -0.23 -21.69
N LEU A 221 13.04 0.81 -21.07
CA LEU A 221 13.00 0.89 -19.62
C LEU A 221 12.19 -0.29 -19.07
N TRP A 222 12.64 -0.90 -17.97
CA TRP A 222 11.87 -1.88 -17.21
C TRP A 222 11.59 -1.37 -15.80
N GLU A 223 10.32 -1.44 -15.40
CA GLU A 223 9.84 -1.15 -14.05
C GLU A 223 8.91 -2.26 -13.57
N ASN A 224 9.15 -2.76 -12.36
CA ASN A 224 8.43 -3.87 -11.78
C ASN A 224 7.75 -3.49 -10.46
N LYS A 225 6.58 -4.06 -10.19
CA LYS A 225 5.90 -3.94 -8.88
C LYS A 225 5.32 -5.27 -8.43
N VAL A 226 5.40 -5.53 -7.13
CA VAL A 226 4.70 -6.67 -6.50
C VAL A 226 3.41 -6.15 -5.87
N LEU A 227 2.26 -6.60 -6.36
CA LEU A 227 0.94 -6.10 -5.96
C LEU A 227 0.06 -7.21 -5.42
N GLY A 228 -0.73 -6.92 -4.38
CA GLY A 228 -1.79 -7.84 -3.98
C GLY A 228 -2.89 -7.92 -5.06
N ALA A 229 -3.66 -9.01 -5.08
CA ALA A 229 -4.61 -9.35 -6.12
C ALA A 229 -5.59 -8.22 -6.49
N LYS A 230 -6.09 -7.46 -5.51
CA LYS A 230 -6.98 -6.31 -5.79
C LYS A 230 -6.29 -5.23 -6.63
N GLY A 231 -5.04 -4.93 -6.31
CA GLY A 231 -4.24 -3.94 -7.01
C GLY A 231 -3.81 -4.41 -8.38
N TRP A 232 -3.37 -5.67 -8.46
CA TRP A 232 -3.01 -6.33 -9.70
C TRP A 232 -4.18 -6.37 -10.69
N ASN A 233 -5.36 -6.81 -10.25
CA ASN A 233 -6.58 -6.82 -11.08
C ASN A 233 -7.03 -5.40 -11.52
N LYS A 234 -6.68 -4.37 -10.76
CA LYS A 234 -6.96 -2.98 -11.15
C LYS A 234 -6.16 -2.61 -12.40
N ILE A 235 -4.90 -3.04 -12.49
CA ILE A 235 -4.05 -2.79 -13.66
C ILE A 235 -4.65 -3.43 -14.91
N GLY A 236 -5.03 -4.71 -14.85
CA GLY A 236 -5.63 -5.39 -16.00
C GLY A 236 -6.92 -4.75 -16.52
N ARG A 237 -7.73 -4.14 -15.64
CA ARG A 237 -8.96 -3.43 -16.06
C ARG A 237 -8.76 -2.01 -16.54
N ASP A 238 -7.91 -1.24 -15.85
CA ASP A 238 -7.86 0.22 -16.01
C ASP A 238 -6.59 0.70 -16.74
N GLY A 239 -5.60 -0.18 -16.97
CA GLY A 239 -4.27 0.19 -17.41
C GLY A 239 -3.47 0.94 -16.33
N LEU A 240 -2.16 1.12 -16.53
CA LEU A 240 -1.27 1.69 -15.51
C LEU A 240 -1.63 3.13 -15.13
N LYS A 241 -1.87 4.00 -16.13
CA LYS A 241 -2.13 5.44 -15.93
C LYS A 241 -3.30 5.71 -14.98
N LYS A 242 -4.42 5.00 -15.16
CA LYS A 242 -5.62 5.15 -14.33
C LYS A 242 -5.55 4.31 -13.05
N ALA A 243 -4.95 3.12 -13.10
CA ALA A 243 -4.83 2.26 -11.92
C ALA A 243 -3.90 2.87 -10.87
N TYR A 244 -2.74 3.37 -11.30
CA TYR A 244 -1.67 3.89 -10.46
C TYR A 244 -0.97 5.08 -11.13
N PRO A 245 -1.56 6.30 -11.08
CA PRO A 245 -0.97 7.50 -11.68
C PRO A 245 0.45 7.79 -11.19
N VAL A 246 0.77 7.45 -9.93
CA VAL A 246 2.12 7.61 -9.36
C VAL A 246 3.14 6.72 -10.07
N TYR A 247 2.82 5.45 -10.33
CA TYR A 247 3.71 4.53 -11.04
C TYR A 247 3.83 4.90 -12.51
N TYR A 248 2.74 5.32 -13.13
CA TYR A 248 2.79 5.86 -14.48
C TYR A 248 3.73 7.08 -14.55
N GLY A 249 3.59 8.04 -13.63
CA GLY A 249 4.47 9.20 -13.58
C GLY A 249 5.95 8.85 -13.34
N GLN A 250 6.23 7.85 -12.51
CA GLN A 250 7.58 7.31 -12.34
C GLN A 250 8.14 6.80 -13.67
N VAL A 251 7.39 5.93 -14.38
CA VAL A 251 7.80 5.39 -15.68
C VAL A 251 8.09 6.52 -16.67
N GLN A 252 7.21 7.53 -16.77
CA GLN A 252 7.40 8.65 -17.69
C GLN A 252 8.64 9.49 -17.37
N LEU A 253 8.86 9.81 -16.08
CA LEU A 253 10.08 10.49 -15.66
C LEU A 253 11.32 9.67 -16.00
N TYR A 254 11.29 8.37 -15.74
CA TYR A 254 12.46 7.53 -15.97
C TYR A 254 12.77 7.41 -17.46
N MET A 255 11.76 7.23 -18.32
CA MET A 255 11.95 7.24 -19.77
C MET A 255 12.60 8.54 -20.25
N ALA A 256 12.17 9.70 -19.72
CA ALA A 256 12.78 10.99 -20.08
C ALA A 256 14.24 11.12 -19.60
N TYR A 257 14.53 10.84 -18.33
CA TYR A 257 15.86 11.05 -17.75
C TYR A 257 16.90 10.00 -18.15
N PHE A 258 16.46 8.80 -18.55
CA PHE A 258 17.34 7.77 -19.13
C PHE A 258 17.40 7.83 -20.67
N GLU A 259 16.69 8.78 -21.30
CA GLU A 259 16.62 8.92 -22.77
C GLU A 259 16.10 7.65 -23.48
N LEU A 260 15.14 6.97 -22.86
CA LEU A 260 14.51 5.74 -23.35
C LEU A 260 13.08 6.03 -23.82
N THR A 261 12.94 6.94 -24.79
CA THR A 261 11.64 7.45 -25.25
C THR A 261 11.11 6.79 -26.52
N ASP A 262 11.98 6.14 -27.29
CA ASP A 262 11.66 5.63 -28.62
C ASP A 262 10.86 4.32 -28.59
N ALA A 263 11.09 3.50 -27.56
CA ALA A 263 10.35 2.27 -27.31
C ALA A 263 9.47 2.41 -26.05
N PRO A 264 8.27 1.81 -26.00
CA PRO A 264 7.46 1.82 -24.79
C PRO A 264 8.23 1.19 -23.61
N ALA A 265 8.08 1.68 -22.38
CA ALA A 265 8.62 0.98 -21.22
C ALA A 265 7.90 -0.36 -21.02
N LEU A 266 8.62 -1.38 -20.55
CA LEU A 266 8.07 -2.63 -20.07
C LEU A 266 7.72 -2.48 -18.58
N PHE A 267 6.44 -2.41 -18.26
CA PHE A 267 5.99 -2.42 -16.87
C PHE A 267 5.48 -3.81 -16.48
N THR A 268 6.06 -4.42 -15.46
CA THR A 268 5.62 -5.72 -14.94
C THR A 268 4.99 -5.60 -13.56
N ALA A 269 3.92 -6.36 -13.34
CA ALA A 269 3.29 -6.52 -12.05
C ALA A 269 3.19 -8.00 -11.68
N LEU A 270 3.89 -8.41 -10.62
CA LEU A 270 3.77 -9.74 -10.03
C LEU A 270 2.63 -9.75 -9.00
N ASN A 271 1.68 -10.66 -9.17
CA ASN A 271 0.61 -10.86 -8.20
C ASN A 271 1.16 -11.58 -6.98
N ALA A 272 1.08 -10.95 -5.81
CA ALA A 272 1.63 -11.49 -4.59
C ALA A 272 0.83 -12.67 -4.00
N ASP A 273 -0.39 -12.90 -4.49
CA ASP A 273 -1.28 -13.95 -4.02
C ASP A 273 -1.24 -15.17 -4.96
N SER A 274 -1.14 -14.95 -6.28
CA SER A 274 -1.17 -16.02 -7.29
C SER A 274 0.14 -16.26 -8.04
N MET A 275 1.13 -15.38 -7.89
CA MET A 275 2.39 -15.37 -8.66
C MET A 275 2.21 -15.16 -10.17
N GLU A 276 1.02 -14.76 -10.63
CA GLU A 276 0.79 -14.40 -12.02
C GLU A 276 1.51 -13.09 -12.39
N ILE A 277 2.02 -13.03 -13.61
CA ILE A 277 2.72 -11.88 -14.17
C ILE A 277 1.77 -11.13 -15.09
N CYS A 278 1.60 -9.83 -14.86
CA CYS A 278 1.01 -8.92 -15.82
C CYS A 278 2.14 -8.07 -16.42
N ALA A 279 2.23 -8.00 -17.74
CA ALA A 279 3.18 -7.15 -18.45
C ALA A 279 2.40 -6.14 -19.29
N LEU A 280 2.84 -4.88 -19.28
CA LEU A 280 2.25 -3.79 -20.05
C LEU A 280 3.32 -3.03 -20.82
N ASP A 281 3.00 -2.66 -22.05
CA ASP A 281 3.71 -1.64 -22.80
C ASP A 281 3.19 -0.27 -22.38
N VAL A 282 4.09 0.60 -21.91
CA VAL A 282 3.76 1.96 -21.48
C VAL A 282 4.43 2.96 -22.41
N PRO A 283 3.71 3.55 -23.37
CA PRO A 283 4.26 4.54 -24.29
C PRO A 283 4.73 5.79 -23.56
N PHE A 284 5.74 6.47 -24.15
CA PHE A 284 6.21 7.74 -23.64
C PHE A 284 5.16 8.85 -23.82
N ASP A 285 4.97 9.64 -22.77
CA ASP A 285 4.08 10.79 -22.69
C ASP A 285 4.93 11.99 -22.24
N ALA A 286 5.47 12.69 -23.24
CA ALA A 286 6.39 13.81 -23.03
C ALA A 286 5.76 14.93 -22.18
N ALA A 287 4.46 15.18 -22.33
CA ALA A 287 3.76 16.20 -21.56
C ALA A 287 3.71 15.84 -20.08
N THR A 288 3.39 14.57 -19.75
CA THR A 288 3.40 14.09 -18.36
C THR A 288 4.81 14.13 -17.78
N ALA A 289 5.83 13.72 -18.54
CA ALA A 289 7.23 13.77 -18.07
C ALA A 289 7.70 15.21 -17.80
N GLN A 290 7.32 16.16 -18.66
CA GLN A 290 7.64 17.57 -18.49
C GLN A 290 6.95 18.16 -17.26
N GLU A 291 5.63 17.94 -17.10
CA GLU A 291 4.87 18.45 -15.95
C GLU A 291 5.47 17.95 -14.63
N LEU A 292 5.84 16.67 -14.56
CA LEU A 292 6.45 16.09 -13.38
C LEU A 292 7.87 16.62 -13.13
N SER A 293 8.62 16.92 -14.19
CA SER A 293 9.95 17.55 -14.09
C SER A 293 9.84 18.97 -13.55
N ASP A 294 8.92 19.78 -14.08
CA ASP A 294 8.66 21.14 -13.61
C ASP A 294 8.21 21.16 -12.15
N LYS A 295 7.33 20.23 -11.80
CA LYS A 295 6.90 20.00 -10.42
C LYS A 295 8.07 19.66 -9.51
N ALA A 296 9.01 18.83 -9.96
CA ALA A 296 10.19 18.46 -9.19
C ALA A 296 11.11 19.66 -8.96
N VAL A 297 11.32 20.49 -9.99
CA VAL A 297 12.07 21.76 -9.90
C VAL A 297 11.40 22.70 -8.90
N ASN A 298 10.09 22.90 -9.00
CA ASN A 298 9.34 23.73 -8.06
C ASN A 298 9.47 23.21 -6.62
N LEU A 299 9.31 21.90 -6.42
CA LEU A 299 9.46 21.26 -5.11
C LEU A 299 10.84 21.54 -4.49
N VAL A 300 11.91 21.27 -5.24
CA VAL A 300 13.28 21.42 -4.73
C VAL A 300 13.59 22.88 -4.44
N ARG A 301 13.25 23.80 -5.36
CA ARG A 301 13.45 25.24 -5.15
C ARG A 301 12.70 25.76 -3.92
N ALA A 302 11.46 25.35 -3.72
CA ALA A 302 10.69 25.74 -2.55
C ALA A 302 11.31 25.19 -1.25
N CYS A 303 11.76 23.94 -1.25
CA CYS A 303 12.47 23.37 -0.11
C CYS A 303 13.77 24.13 0.21
N GLU A 304 14.58 24.46 -0.80
CA GLU A 304 15.83 25.19 -0.60
C GLU A 304 15.60 26.65 -0.15
N ALA A 305 14.50 27.26 -0.58
CA ALA A 305 14.07 28.57 -0.14
C ALA A 305 13.40 28.58 1.25
N GLY A 306 13.23 27.42 1.90
CA GLY A 306 12.49 27.32 3.17
C GLY A 306 10.99 27.60 3.04
N GLN A 307 10.43 27.55 1.82
CA GLN A 307 9.03 27.82 1.56
C GLN A 307 8.18 26.57 1.76
N LEU A 308 7.15 26.67 2.61
CA LEU A 308 6.18 25.60 2.80
C LEU A 308 5.08 25.61 1.71
N LEU A 309 5.18 24.69 0.75
CA LEU A 309 4.22 24.54 -0.36
C LEU A 309 2.84 24.12 0.13
N PRO A 310 1.73 24.48 -0.54
CA PRO A 310 0.37 24.23 -0.07
C PRO A 310 0.03 22.73 0.07
N ARG A 311 -1.00 22.45 0.89
CA ARG A 311 -1.65 21.14 0.96
C ARG A 311 -2.40 20.87 -0.36
N CYS A 312 -2.65 19.60 -0.68
CA CYS A 312 -3.53 19.24 -1.81
C CYS A 312 -5.03 19.46 -1.54
N ALA A 313 -5.41 19.74 -0.29
CA ALA A 313 -6.80 19.92 0.12
C ALA A 313 -6.93 20.95 1.25
N THR A 314 -8.13 21.51 1.38
CA THR A 314 -8.53 22.45 2.43
C THR A 314 -9.22 21.78 3.61
N ASP A 315 -9.57 20.50 3.50
CA ASP A 315 -10.23 19.69 4.52
C ASP A 315 -9.37 18.47 4.90
N GLU A 316 -9.15 18.28 6.21
CA GLU A 316 -8.38 17.16 6.77
C GLU A 316 -9.03 15.77 6.57
N THR A 317 -10.30 15.74 6.17
CA THR A 317 -11.06 14.52 5.86
C THR A 317 -10.90 14.07 4.40
N TRP A 318 -10.28 14.89 3.55
CA TRP A 318 -9.95 14.53 2.16
C TRP A 318 -9.20 13.20 2.11
N PHE A 319 -9.51 12.36 1.13
CA PHE A 319 -9.07 10.97 1.15
C PHE A 319 -7.53 10.84 1.18
N GLU A 320 -6.80 11.66 0.42
CA GLU A 320 -5.32 11.64 0.42
C GLU A 320 -4.75 12.11 1.75
N CYS A 321 -5.35 13.13 2.37
CA CYS A 321 -4.95 13.63 3.68
C CYS A 321 -5.21 12.59 4.78
N LYS A 322 -6.33 11.87 4.70
CA LYS A 322 -6.72 10.83 5.65
C LYS A 322 -5.73 9.66 5.70
N PHE A 323 -5.09 9.34 4.57
CA PHE A 323 -4.08 8.29 4.46
C PHE A 323 -2.65 8.82 4.42
N CYS A 324 -2.44 10.11 4.68
CA CYS A 324 -1.11 10.70 4.72
C CYS A 324 -0.40 10.33 6.03
N ASP A 325 0.86 9.90 5.92
CA ASP A 325 1.72 9.56 7.07
C ASP A 325 2.09 10.77 7.93
N TRP A 326 1.87 11.99 7.45
CA TRP A 326 2.12 13.26 8.15
C TRP A 326 0.84 14.06 8.39
N ARG A 327 -0.33 13.41 8.40
CA ARG A 327 -1.63 14.08 8.58
C ARG A 327 -1.66 14.95 9.85
N GLN A 328 -1.37 14.39 11.01
CA GLN A 328 -1.44 15.12 12.28
C GLN A 328 -0.54 16.34 12.26
N ARG A 329 0.75 16.17 11.88
CA ARG A 329 1.69 17.28 11.70
C ARG A 329 1.21 18.33 10.69
N CYS A 330 0.72 17.88 9.54
CA CYS A 330 0.31 18.78 8.45
C CYS A 330 -0.89 19.65 8.82
N TRP A 331 -1.76 19.15 9.70
CA TRP A 331 -3.01 19.80 10.11
C TRP A 331 -2.96 20.39 11.53
N SER A 332 -1.96 20.07 12.35
CA SER A 332 -1.73 20.74 13.63
C SER A 332 -1.31 22.19 13.40
N SER A 333 -1.94 23.12 14.10
CA SER A 333 -1.68 24.57 14.02
C SER A 333 -0.33 25.01 14.61
N GLN A 334 0.65 24.11 14.73
CA GLN A 334 2.00 24.44 15.19
C GLN A 334 2.93 24.40 13.98
N GLU A 335 3.44 25.57 13.64
CA GLU A 335 4.43 25.79 12.60
C GLU A 335 5.68 24.93 12.84
N ILE A 336 6.33 24.55 11.74
CA ILE A 336 7.46 23.60 11.65
C ILE A 336 8.68 24.11 12.41
#